data_AF-A0A257WTZ6-F1
#
_entry.id   AF-A0A257WTZ6-F1
#
_cell.length_a   1.000
_cell.length_b   1.000
_cell.length_c   1.000
_cell.angle_alpha   90.00
_cell.angle_beta   90.00
_cell.angle_gamma   90.00
#
_symmetry.space_group_name_H-M   'P 1'
#
loop_
_entity.id
_entity.type
_entity.pdbx_description
1 polymer ?
#
loop_
_entity_poly.entity_id
_entity_poly.type
_entity_poly.pdbx_seq_one_letter_code
_entity_poly.pdbx_strand_id
1 'polypeptide(L)'
;MSALELVLLLLAASVLVVGLFRSVGLPPILGYLLVGALAGPHALAFIPDTEEARQFAEYGIVFLMFSIGLEFSLPKLFSMKRVVF
;
A
#
# COMPACT_ATOMS: atom_id res chain seq x y z
N MET A 1 6.52 3.16 22.11
CA MET A 1 6.67 4.07 20.95
C MET A 1 5.38 4.85 20.81
N SER A 2 5.44 6.15 20.59
CA SER A 2 4.22 6.91 20.29
C SER A 2 3.68 6.52 18.90
N ALA A 3 2.37 6.73 18.65
CA ALA A 3 1.78 6.46 17.34
C ALA A 3 2.50 7.23 16.22
N LEU A 4 2.95 8.46 16.50
CA LEU A 4 3.71 9.29 15.58
C LEU A 4 5.06 8.66 15.21
N GLU A 5 5.81 8.17 16.19
CA GLU A 5 7.09 7.48 15.94
C GLU A 5 6.92 6.24 15.07
N LEU A 6 5.87 5.46 15.32
CA LEU A 6 5.57 4.27 14.53
C LEU A 6 5.26 4.63 13.07
N VAL A 7 4.41 5.64 12.85
CA VAL A 7 4.06 6.12 11.51
C VAL A 7 5.29 6.65 10.77
N LEU A 8 6.14 7.44 11.44
CA LEU A 8 7.37 7.96 10.85
C LEU A 8 8.35 6.85 10.49
N LEU A 9 8.52 5.86 11.37
CA LEU A 9 9.37 4.70 11.11
C LEU A 9 8.87 3.90 9.91
N LEU A 10 7.55 3.68 9.81
CA LEU A 10 6.94 2.93 8.72
C LEU A 10 7.03 3.68 7.39
N LEU A 11 6.83 5.00 7.40
CA LEU A 11 7.02 5.86 6.23
C LEU A 11 8.48 5.87 5.77
N ALA A 12 9.43 6.05 6.69
CA ALA A 12 10.85 6.06 6.38
C ALA A 12 11.30 4.70 5.81
N ALA A 13 10.92 3.60 6.46
CA ALA A 13 11.20 2.25 5.98
C ALA A 13 10.59 2.01 4.59
N SER A 14 9.35 2.40 4.37
CA SER A 14 8.66 2.28 3.07
C SER A 14 9.40 3.05 1.97
N VAL A 15 9.77 4.30 2.21
CA VAL A 15 10.49 5.12 1.23
C VAL A 15 11.85 4.51 0.89
N LEU A 16 12.60 4.03 1.89
CA LEU A 16 13.91 3.41 1.69
C LEU A 16 13.79 2.10 0.89
N VAL A 17 12.91 1.19 1.31
CA VAL A 17 12.75 -0.11 0.65
C VAL A 17 12.18 0.04 -0.76
N VAL A 18 11.21 0.92 -0.96
CA VAL A 18 10.65 1.18 -2.29
C VAL A 18 11.67 1.86 -3.19
N GLY A 19 12.46 2.80 -2.68
CA GLY A 19 13.58 3.40 -3.41
C GLY A 19 14.59 2.36 -3.87
N LEU A 20 14.96 1.44 -2.98
CA LEU A 20 15.83 0.31 -3.30
C LEU A 20 15.21 -0.61 -4.37
N PHE A 21 13.95 -1.00 -4.21
CA PHE A 21 13.25 -1.89 -5.14
C PHE A 21 13.12 -1.25 -6.53
N ARG A 22 12.81 0.04 -6.57
CA ARG A 22 12.76 0.81 -7.81
C ARG A 22 14.12 0.87 -8.50
N SER A 23 15.21 0.96 -7.73
CA SER A 23 16.57 0.97 -8.29
C SER A 23 16.97 -0.35 -8.96
N VAL A 24 16.46 -1.49 -8.48
CA VAL A 24 16.70 -2.83 -9.06
C VAL A 24 15.64 -3.24 -10.10
N GLY A 25 14.71 -2.34 -10.47
CA GLY A 25 13.68 -2.59 -11.47
C GLY A 25 12.47 -3.40 -10.98
N LEU A 26 12.29 -3.55 -9.66
CA LEU A 26 11.16 -4.24 -9.08
C LEU A 26 9.93 -3.33 -8.92
N PRO A 27 8.70 -3.88 -9.03
CA PRO A 27 7.48 -3.13 -8.76
C PRO A 27 7.46 -2.55 -7.32
N PRO A 28 7.15 -1.25 -7.14
CA PRO A 28 7.08 -0.61 -5.82
C PRO A 28 6.16 -1.31 -4.83
N ILE A 29 5.08 -1.94 -5.32
CA ILE A 29 4.10 -2.62 -4.48
C ILE A 29 4.71 -3.75 -3.65
N LEU A 30 5.75 -4.42 -4.16
CA LEU A 30 6.48 -5.44 -3.42
C LEU A 30 7.23 -4.85 -2.22
N GLY A 31 7.76 -3.62 -2.37
CA GLY A 31 8.43 -2.91 -1.27
C GLY A 31 7.46 -2.55 -0.14
N TYR A 32 6.27 -2.03 -0.47
CA TYR A 32 5.23 -1.76 0.52
C TYR A 32 4.79 -3.03 1.26
N LEU A 33 4.58 -4.12 0.52
CA LEU A 33 4.21 -5.42 1.11
C LEU A 33 5.31 -5.98 2.01
N LEU A 34 6.58 -5.86 1.62
CA LEU A 34 7.71 -6.32 2.41
C LEU A 34 7.83 -5.55 3.72
N VAL A 35 7.73 -4.23 3.69
CA VAL A 35 7.79 -3.40 4.92
C VAL A 35 6.63 -3.73 5.85
N GLY A 36 5.41 -3.86 5.31
CA GLY A 36 4.23 -4.25 6.10
C GLY A 36 4.37 -5.66 6.71
N ALA A 37 4.84 -6.63 5.93
CA ALA A 37 5.06 -8.00 6.39
C ALA A 37 6.11 -8.08 7.50
N LEU A 38 7.19 -7.31 7.41
CA LEU A 38 8.23 -7.23 8.44
C LEU A 38 7.77 -6.47 9.68
N ALA A 39 7.00 -5.39 9.52
CA ALA A 39 6.49 -4.59 10.63
C ALA A 39 5.30 -5.25 11.36
N GLY A 40 4.63 -6.20 10.72
CA GLY A 40 3.46 -6.90 11.24
C GLY A 40 3.73 -7.76 12.48
N PRO A 41 2.65 -8.23 13.14
CA PRO A 41 2.70 -8.98 14.39
C PRO A 41 3.46 -10.31 14.27
N HIS A 42 3.51 -10.90 13.07
CA HIS A 42 4.18 -12.18 12.82
C HIS A 42 5.68 -12.08 12.55
N ALA A 43 6.24 -10.88 12.47
CA ALA A 43 7.66 -10.66 12.21
C ALA A 43 8.29 -9.84 13.35
N LEU A 44 8.51 -8.53 13.16
CA LEU A 44 9.14 -7.66 14.17
C LEU A 44 8.15 -7.19 15.25
N ALA A 45 6.85 -7.44 15.06
CA ALA A 45 5.79 -7.11 16.00
C ALA A 45 5.75 -5.63 16.42
N PHE A 46 6.18 -4.73 15.52
CA PHE A 46 6.11 -3.28 15.73
C PHE A 46 4.68 -2.75 15.67
N ILE A 47 3.84 -3.40 14.87
CA ILE A 47 2.42 -3.09 14.76
C ILE A 47 1.64 -4.19 15.52
N PRO A 48 0.98 -3.85 16.65
CA PRO A 48 0.11 -4.80 17.32
C PRO A 48 -1.11 -5.11 16.47
N ASP A 49 -1.57 -6.37 16.53
CA ASP A 49 -2.78 -6.82 15.83
C ASP A 49 -4.03 -6.28 16.53
N THR A 50 -4.35 -5.01 16.26
CA THR A 50 -5.51 -4.32 16.83
C THR A 50 -6.58 -4.09 15.76
N GLU A 51 -7.84 -4.09 16.20
CA GLU A 51 -8.97 -3.79 15.32
C GLU A 51 -8.82 -2.41 14.66
N GLU A 52 -8.28 -1.43 15.39
CA GLU A 52 -7.98 -0.10 14.86
C GLU A 52 -6.99 -0.16 13.69
N ALA A 53 -5.87 -0.88 13.83
CA ALA A 53 -4.88 -1.02 12.77
C ALA A 53 -5.49 -1.68 11.51
N ARG A 54 -6.37 -2.66 11.70
CA ARG A 54 -7.09 -3.33 10.61
C ARG A 54 -8.06 -2.39 9.90
N GLN A 55 -8.83 -1.60 10.65
CA GLN A 55 -9.74 -0.61 10.10
C GLN A 55 -8.99 0.51 9.36
N PHE A 56 -7.82 0.93 9.86
CA PHE A 56 -6.92 1.84 9.14
C PHE A 56 -6.43 1.27 7.81
N ALA A 57 -6.07 -0.02 7.77
CA ALA A 57 -5.67 -0.69 6.54
C ALA A 57 -6.83 -0.76 5.53
N GLU A 58 -8.05 -1.04 5.99
CA GLU A 58 -9.25 -1.02 5.13
C GLU A 58 -9.47 0.35 4.50
N TYR A 59 -9.36 1.44 5.27
CA TYR A 59 -9.44 2.80 4.72
C TYR A 59 -8.36 3.06 3.66
N GLY A 60 -7.13 2.60 3.89
CA GLY A 60 -6.04 2.70 2.92
C GLY A 60 -6.37 2.00 1.58
N ILE A 61 -6.94 0.79 1.64
CA ILE A 61 -7.37 0.04 0.46
C ILE A 61 -8.52 0.75 -0.26
N VAL A 62 -9.49 1.28 0.48
CA VAL A 62 -10.61 2.05 -0.10
C VAL A 62 -10.08 3.28 -0.85
N PHE A 63 -9.16 4.04 -0.25
CA PHE A 63 -8.53 5.18 -0.93
C PHE A 63 -7.72 4.76 -2.16
N LEU A 64 -7.01 3.63 -2.09
CA LEU A 64 -6.27 3.08 -3.23
C LEU A 64 -7.20 2.71 -4.39
N MET A 65 -8.26 1.94 -4.10
CA MET A 65 -9.25 1.55 -5.10
C MET A 65 -9.98 2.75 -5.69
N PHE A 66 -10.28 3.76 -4.85
CA PHE A 66 -10.85 5.02 -5.31
C PHE A 66 -9.90 5.78 -6.24
N SER A 67 -8.64 5.93 -5.86
CA SER A 67 -7.62 6.58 -6.69
C SER A 67 -7.43 5.87 -8.03
N ILE A 68 -7.40 4.54 -8.03
CA ILE A 68 -7.35 3.72 -9.25
C ILE A 68 -8.59 4.00 -10.10
N GLY A 69 -9.78 4.05 -9.49
CA GLY A 69 -11.03 4.41 -10.15
C GLY A 69 -11.01 5.79 -10.83
N LEU A 70 -10.35 6.78 -10.22
CA LEU A 70 -10.19 8.13 -10.81
C LEU A 70 -9.24 8.16 -12.02
N GLU A 71 -8.26 7.25 -12.06
CA GLU A 71 -7.32 7.11 -13.20
C GLU A 71 -8.00 6.45 -14.42
N PHE A 72 -9.09 5.71 -14.21
CA PHE A 72 -9.90 5.14 -15.29
C PHE A 72 -10.79 6.19 -15.96
N SER A 73 -10.52 6.47 -17.24
CA SER A 73 -11.42 7.29 -18.04
C SER A 73 -12.68 6.52 -18.44
N LEU A 74 -13.86 6.95 -17.95
CA LEU A 74 -15.16 6.37 -18.30
C LEU A 74 -15.38 6.23 -19.82
N PRO A 75 -15.05 7.23 -20.68
CA PRO A 75 -15.24 7.09 -22.12
C PRO A 75 -14.42 5.96 -22.75
N LYS A 76 -13.19 5.73 -22.27
CA LYS A 76 -12.33 4.63 -22.73
C LYS A 76 -12.83 3.28 -22.26
N LEU A 77 -13.41 3.21 -21.05
CA LEU A 77 -14.07 2.00 -20.57
C LEU A 77 -15.27 1.62 -21.46
N PHE A 78 -16.07 2.61 -21.87
CA PHE A 78 -17.18 2.39 -22.80
C PHE A 78 -16.72 1.98 -24.21
N SER A 79 -15.59 2.49 -24.71
CA SER A 79 -15.05 2.06 -26.02
C SER A 79 -14.42 0.67 -25.99
N MET A 80 -13.85 0.26 -24.85
CA MET A 80 -13.29 -1.08 -24.64
C MET A 80 -14.36 -2.17 -24.46
N LYS A 81 -15.65 -1.82 -24.28
CA LYS A 81 -16.75 -2.80 -24.23
C LYS A 81 -16.79 -3.73 -25.45
N ARG A 82 -16.27 -3.31 -26.61
CA ARG A 82 -16.24 -4.09 -27.85
C ARG A 82 -14.99 -4.95 -28.03
N VAL A 83 -13.99 -4.78 -27.15
CA VAL A 83 -12.68 -5.46 -27.20
C VAL A 83 -12.56 -6.52 -26.10
N VAL A 84 -13.28 -6.33 -24.98
CA VAL A 84 -13.21 -7.21 -23.79
C VAL A 84 -14.44 -8.14 -23.66
N PHE A 85 -15.55 -7.84 -24.36
CA PHE A 85 -16.73 -8.70 -24.48
C PHE A 85 -17.01 -9.00 -25.95
#